data_AF-A0A3L7N802-F1
#
_entry.id   AF-A0A3L7N802-F1
#
_cell.length_a   1.000
_cell.length_b   1.000
_cell.length_c   1.000
_cell.angle_alpha   90.00
_cell.angle_beta   90.00
_cell.angle_gamma   90.00
#
_symmetry.space_group_name_H-M   'P 1'
#
loop_
_entity.id
_entity.type
_entity.pdbx_description
1 polymer ?
#
loop_
_entity_poly.entity_id
_entity_poly.type
_entity_poly.pdbx_seq_one_letter_code
_entity_poly.pdbx_strand_id
1 'polypeptide(L)'
;MSSLPFAHLNLRRNPFGEFSAEERTQLAVLDLEPAIAHLSSAVANGRGAVVQVLGEKGFGKTTHLLALYARYPGASYVYIAEGERATIPATGEPLLIDEAQRLTVLQRIQLFRSTRTLILGTHYDFESALRRCGRSVLSLTANRHTAPERVWQILNQRIEFVRRGDGDIPSVSPKTVQQLLAEFGCDLRSMQHSLYDRFQKLGRVQDV
;
A
#
# COMPACT_ATOMS: atom_id res chain seq x y z
N MET A 1 -19.91 33.91 15.87
CA MET A 1 -19.62 32.46 15.98
C MET A 1 -18.65 32.13 14.86
N SER A 2 -17.39 31.79 15.14
CA SER A 2 -16.48 31.37 14.06
C SER A 2 -16.93 30.00 13.57
N SER A 3 -17.36 29.89 12.32
CA SER A 3 -17.59 28.58 11.72
C SER A 3 -16.28 27.81 11.72
N LEU A 4 -16.33 26.56 12.19
CA LEU A 4 -15.16 25.69 12.12
C LEU A 4 -14.83 25.46 10.64
N PRO A 5 -13.57 25.64 10.21
CA PRO A 5 -13.17 25.42 8.82
C PRO A 5 -13.61 24.02 8.35
N PHE A 6 -14.16 23.95 7.14
CA PHE A 6 -14.60 22.71 6.48
C PHE A 6 -15.70 21.92 7.23
N ALA A 7 -16.32 22.47 8.27
CA ALA A 7 -17.44 21.81 8.94
C ALA A 7 -18.64 21.59 8.01
N HIS A 8 -18.84 22.49 7.02
CA HIS A 8 -19.86 22.35 5.97
C HIS A 8 -19.61 21.19 5.01
N LEU A 9 -18.41 20.59 5.04
CA LEU A 9 -18.05 19.37 4.30
C LEU A 9 -17.92 18.14 5.21
N ASN A 10 -18.25 18.26 6.51
CA ASN A 10 -18.01 17.23 7.52
C ASN A 10 -16.52 16.81 7.65
N LEU A 11 -15.59 17.74 7.41
CA LEU A 11 -14.15 17.50 7.54
C LEU A 11 -13.53 18.29 8.69
N ARG A 12 -12.41 17.78 9.23
CA ARG A 12 -11.59 18.41 10.27
C ARG A 12 -10.68 19.49 9.69
N ARG A 13 -10.21 19.31 8.45
CA ARG A 13 -9.35 20.22 7.68
C ARG A 13 -9.34 19.83 6.19
N ASN A 14 -8.59 20.56 5.36
CA ASN A 14 -8.36 20.17 3.97
C ASN A 14 -7.57 18.83 3.88
N PRO A 15 -8.10 17.80 3.19
CA PRO A 15 -7.48 16.47 3.08
C PRO A 15 -6.19 16.40 2.26
N PHE A 16 -5.86 17.47 1.54
CA PHE A 16 -4.65 17.57 0.72
C PHE A 16 -3.66 18.61 1.26
N GLY A 17 -3.91 19.14 2.47
CA GLY A 17 -2.95 19.96 3.20
C GLY A 17 -1.79 19.15 3.78
N GLU A 18 -0.92 19.83 4.53
CA GLU A 18 0.20 19.18 5.20
C GLU A 18 -0.27 18.23 6.32
N PHE A 19 0.28 17.02 6.31
CA PHE A 19 0.14 16.03 7.38
C PHE A 19 1.42 15.99 8.22
N SER A 20 1.27 15.78 9.53
CA SER A 20 2.37 15.48 10.44
C SER A 20 3.04 14.14 10.11
N ALA A 21 4.24 13.88 10.67
CA ALA A 21 4.96 12.62 10.44
C ALA A 21 4.15 11.38 10.89
N GLU A 22 3.43 11.50 12.00
CA GLU A 22 2.57 10.46 12.54
C GLU A 22 1.39 10.16 11.60
N GLU A 23 0.71 11.20 11.12
CA GLU A 23 -0.42 11.04 10.21
C GLU A 23 0.02 10.53 8.83
N ARG A 24 1.20 10.92 8.34
CA ARG A 24 1.79 10.35 7.12
C ARG A 24 2.03 8.85 7.26
N THR A 25 2.49 8.41 8.44
CA THR A 25 2.65 7.00 8.76
C THR A 25 1.31 6.27 8.76
N GLN A 26 0.26 6.87 9.34
CA GLN A 26 -1.09 6.32 9.33
C GLN A 26 -1.70 6.23 7.92
N LEU A 27 -1.50 7.24 7.07
CA LEU A 27 -1.94 7.19 5.67
C LEU A 27 -1.17 6.12 4.85
N ALA A 28 0.14 6.00 5.05
CA ALA A 28 0.94 4.95 4.42
C ALA A 28 0.56 3.54 4.92
N VAL A 29 0.01 3.45 6.14
CA VAL A 29 -0.55 2.23 6.70
C VAL A 29 -1.88 1.85 6.03
N LEU A 30 -2.76 2.82 5.76
CA LEU A 30 -4.07 2.58 5.12
C LEU A 30 -3.91 2.02 3.71
N ASP A 31 -2.81 2.37 3.06
CA ASP A 31 -2.34 1.81 1.80
C ASP A 31 -1.92 0.33 1.89
N LEU A 32 -1.66 -0.17 3.09
CA LEU A 32 -1.22 -1.54 3.39
C LEU A 32 -2.32 -2.39 4.04
N GLU A 33 -3.47 -1.81 4.38
CA GLU A 33 -4.59 -2.52 5.01
C GLU A 33 -5.02 -3.78 4.24
N PRO A 34 -5.14 -3.78 2.90
CA PRO A 34 -5.45 -5.02 2.16
C PRO A 34 -4.41 -6.13 2.39
N ALA A 35 -3.11 -5.76 2.49
CA ALA A 35 -2.06 -6.72 2.79
C ALA A 35 -2.12 -7.20 4.24
N ILE A 36 -2.36 -6.31 5.20
CA ILE A 36 -2.50 -6.66 6.62
C ILE A 36 -3.70 -7.59 6.83
N ALA A 37 -4.84 -7.26 6.24
CA ALA A 37 -6.03 -8.09 6.27
C ALA A 37 -5.75 -9.48 5.67
N HIS A 38 -5.15 -9.54 4.48
CA HIS A 38 -4.79 -10.80 3.82
C HIS A 38 -3.83 -11.66 4.65
N LEU A 39 -2.79 -11.05 5.24
CA LEU A 39 -1.84 -11.73 6.11
C LEU A 39 -2.50 -12.26 7.39
N SER A 40 -3.52 -11.58 7.90
CA SER A 40 -4.23 -11.95 9.14
C SER A 40 -5.32 -12.99 8.91
N SER A 41 -5.97 -13.00 7.74
CA SER A 41 -7.14 -13.84 7.46
C SER A 41 -6.82 -15.12 6.69
N ALA A 42 -5.69 -15.17 5.98
CA ALA A 42 -5.44 -16.26 5.03
C ALA A 42 -4.49 -17.32 5.60
N VAL A 43 -5.08 -18.42 6.10
CA VAL A 43 -4.42 -19.72 6.13
C VAL A 43 -5.09 -20.59 5.06
N ALA A 44 -4.41 -20.77 3.93
CA ALA A 44 -4.90 -21.64 2.87
C ALA A 44 -4.18 -23.00 2.96
N ASN A 45 -4.95 -24.08 3.09
CA ASN A 45 -4.41 -25.45 3.15
C ASN A 45 -3.35 -25.65 4.25
N GLY A 46 -3.50 -24.99 5.41
CA GLY A 46 -2.52 -25.03 6.50
C GLY A 46 -1.20 -24.31 6.22
N ARG A 47 -1.14 -23.49 5.15
CA ARG A 47 0.03 -22.67 4.80
C ARG A 47 -0.27 -21.19 5.01
N GLY A 48 0.71 -20.46 5.53
CA GLY A 48 0.65 -19.00 5.71
C GLY A 48 0.48 -18.25 4.38
N ALA A 49 -0.11 -17.06 4.48
CA ALA A 49 -0.37 -16.17 3.36
C ALA A 49 0.93 -15.66 2.73
N VAL A 50 0.82 -15.17 1.50
CA VAL A 50 1.91 -14.49 0.81
C VAL A 50 1.45 -13.14 0.28
N VAL A 51 2.22 -12.10 0.56
CA VAL A 51 2.10 -10.78 -0.06
C VAL A 51 3.32 -10.55 -0.96
N GLN A 52 3.12 -10.13 -2.19
CA GLN A 52 4.18 -9.71 -3.10
C GLN A 52 4.07 -8.20 -3.32
N VAL A 53 5.16 -7.46 -3.17
CA VAL A 53 5.28 -6.07 -3.56
C VAL A 53 6.10 -6.02 -4.85
N LEU A 54 5.40 -5.87 -5.98
CA LEU A 54 5.92 -5.89 -7.33
C LEU A 54 6.35 -4.49 -7.77
N GLY A 55 7.54 -4.34 -8.35
CA GLY A 55 7.96 -3.08 -8.95
C GLY A 55 9.42 -3.06 -9.37
N GLU A 56 9.80 -2.14 -10.24
CA GLU A 56 11.18 -1.98 -10.68
C GLU A 56 12.08 -1.38 -9.57
N LYS A 57 13.38 -1.27 -9.83
CA LYS A 57 14.35 -0.68 -8.89
C LYS A 57 14.04 0.81 -8.68
N GLY A 58 13.95 1.24 -7.41
CA GLY A 58 13.64 2.64 -7.07
C GLY A 58 12.14 2.96 -6.94
N PHE A 59 11.26 1.96 -6.97
CA PHE A 59 9.80 2.12 -6.92
C PHE A 59 9.22 2.00 -5.50
N GLY A 60 10.02 2.20 -4.45
CA GLY A 60 9.50 2.21 -3.07
C GLY A 60 9.04 0.85 -2.53
N LYS A 61 9.45 -0.28 -3.14
CA LYS A 61 9.21 -1.63 -2.61
C LYS A 61 9.74 -1.77 -1.18
N THR A 62 10.98 -1.36 -0.96
CA THR A 62 11.62 -1.37 0.36
C THR A 62 10.82 -0.54 1.36
N THR A 63 10.25 0.60 0.96
CA THR A 63 9.38 1.41 1.83
C THR A 63 8.12 0.64 2.25
N HIS A 64 7.45 -0.04 1.32
CA HIS A 64 6.28 -0.87 1.64
C HIS A 64 6.66 -2.06 2.53
N LEU A 65 7.80 -2.71 2.26
CA LEU A 65 8.30 -3.82 3.06
C LEU A 65 8.63 -3.38 4.48
N LEU A 66 9.32 -2.25 4.66
CA LEU A 66 9.67 -1.72 5.98
C LEU A 66 8.44 -1.24 6.75
N ALA A 67 7.45 -0.67 6.07
CA ALA A 67 6.19 -0.30 6.68
C ALA A 67 5.40 -1.53 7.16
N LEU A 68 5.39 -2.62 6.37
CA LEU A 68 4.85 -3.90 6.81
C LEU A 68 5.68 -4.50 7.97
N TYR A 69 7.02 -4.46 7.89
CA TYR A 69 7.91 -4.95 8.94
C TYR A 69 7.62 -4.31 10.30
N ALA A 70 7.45 -2.99 10.32
CA ALA A 70 7.15 -2.24 11.54
C ALA A 70 5.84 -2.67 12.23
N ARG A 71 4.93 -3.37 11.53
CA ARG A 71 3.69 -3.90 12.10
C ARG A 71 3.83 -5.26 12.78
N TYR A 72 4.93 -5.96 12.57
CA TYR A 72 5.12 -7.31 13.07
C TYR A 72 6.40 -7.41 13.91
N PRO A 73 6.31 -7.24 15.25
CA PRO A 73 7.47 -7.28 16.14
C PRO A 73 8.24 -8.61 16.12
N GLY A 74 7.59 -9.70 15.70
CA GLY A 74 8.20 -11.03 15.56
C GLY A 74 8.75 -11.32 14.17
N ALA A 75 8.70 -10.38 13.23
CA ALA A 75 9.10 -10.62 11.86
C ALA A 75 10.63 -10.69 11.67
N SER A 76 11.03 -11.40 10.62
CA SER A 76 12.42 -11.42 10.12
C SER A 76 12.51 -10.70 8.79
N TYR A 77 13.50 -9.83 8.61
CA TYR A 77 13.76 -9.13 7.35
C TYR A 77 15.08 -9.58 6.73
N VAL A 78 15.06 -9.86 5.43
CA VAL A 78 16.23 -10.26 4.64
C VAL A 78 16.31 -9.39 3.40
N TYR A 79 17.46 -8.76 3.18
CA TYR A 79 17.79 -8.08 1.93
C TYR A 79 18.78 -8.95 1.13
N ILE A 80 18.48 -9.22 -0.15
CA ILE A 80 19.38 -9.99 -1.02
C ILE A 80 20.14 -9.05 -1.96
N ALA A 81 21.42 -8.81 -1.65
CA ALA A 81 22.30 -8.00 -2.49
C ALA A 81 22.61 -8.69 -3.83
N GLU A 82 23.12 -7.91 -4.79
CA GLU A 82 23.43 -8.42 -6.12
C GLU A 82 24.66 -9.33 -6.08
N GLY A 83 24.57 -10.51 -6.71
CA GLY A 83 25.65 -11.49 -6.71
C GLY A 83 25.83 -12.25 -5.39
N GLU A 84 25.06 -11.91 -4.34
CA GLU A 84 25.18 -12.55 -3.03
C GLU A 84 24.13 -13.64 -2.81
N ARG A 85 24.49 -14.63 -1.98
CA ARG A 85 23.54 -15.60 -1.44
C ARG A 85 23.12 -15.15 -0.05
N ALA A 86 21.85 -14.83 0.12
CA ALA A 86 21.31 -14.52 1.43
C ALA A 86 21.10 -15.80 2.26
N THR A 87 21.45 -15.74 3.55
CA THR A 87 21.03 -16.74 4.53
C THR A 87 19.61 -16.40 4.96
N ILE A 88 18.70 -17.37 4.82
CA ILE A 88 17.31 -17.19 5.25
C ILE A 88 17.20 -17.60 6.73
N PRO A 89 16.79 -16.70 7.64
CA PRO A 89 16.61 -17.02 9.05
C PRO A 89 15.62 -18.16 9.24
N ALA A 90 15.92 -19.10 10.14
CA ALA A 90 15.01 -20.20 10.47
C ALA A 90 13.75 -19.73 11.22
N THR A 91 13.85 -18.60 11.94
CA THR A 91 12.81 -18.05 12.81
C THR A 91 12.31 -16.68 12.34
N GLY A 92 11.22 -16.23 12.96
CA GLY A 92 10.53 -14.96 12.70
C GLY A 92 9.31 -15.10 11.80
N GLU A 93 8.24 -14.38 12.10
CA GLU A 93 6.95 -14.52 11.44
C GLU A 93 6.23 -13.15 11.40
N PRO A 94 5.84 -12.66 10.21
CA PRO A 94 6.15 -13.17 8.87
C PRO A 94 7.65 -13.04 8.51
N LEU A 95 8.07 -13.74 7.45
CA LEU A 95 9.39 -13.56 6.83
C LEU A 95 9.27 -12.57 5.65
N LEU A 96 10.01 -11.48 5.74
CA LEU A 96 10.12 -10.48 4.69
C LEU A 96 11.43 -10.67 3.92
N ILE A 97 11.32 -10.69 2.59
CA ILE A 97 12.48 -10.82 1.69
C ILE A 97 12.41 -9.71 0.64
N ASP A 98 13.38 -8.80 0.68
CA ASP A 98 13.56 -7.78 -0.36
C ASP A 98 14.51 -8.30 -1.45
N GLU A 99 14.26 -7.85 -2.68
CA GLU A 99 14.88 -8.36 -3.91
C GLU A 99 14.75 -9.89 -4.07
N ALA A 100 13.56 -10.44 -3.76
CA ALA A 100 13.28 -11.88 -3.74
C ALA A 100 13.47 -12.58 -5.10
N GLN A 101 13.53 -11.84 -6.22
CA GLN A 101 13.97 -12.39 -7.49
C GLN A 101 15.38 -12.98 -7.47
N ARG A 102 16.22 -12.58 -6.51
CA ARG A 102 17.59 -13.06 -6.37
C ARG A 102 17.66 -14.37 -5.58
N LEU A 103 16.54 -14.86 -5.05
CA LEU A 103 16.47 -16.19 -4.45
C LEU A 103 16.88 -17.26 -5.45
N THR A 104 17.77 -18.16 -5.01
CA THR A 104 18.12 -19.35 -5.77
C THR A 104 16.91 -20.26 -5.97
N VAL A 105 16.96 -21.12 -6.98
CA VAL A 105 15.87 -22.08 -7.27
C VAL A 105 15.57 -22.96 -6.04
N LEU A 106 16.60 -23.43 -5.33
CA LEU A 106 16.45 -24.24 -4.12
C LEU A 106 15.75 -23.47 -3.00
N GLN A 107 16.17 -22.22 -2.74
CA GLN A 107 15.54 -21.37 -1.73
C GLN A 107 14.07 -21.07 -2.07
N ARG A 108 13.75 -20.80 -3.34
CA ARG A 108 12.36 -20.59 -3.78
C ARG A 108 11.51 -21.83 -3.52
N ILE A 109 12.00 -23.01 -3.91
CA ILE A 109 11.26 -24.27 -3.69
C ILE A 109 11.02 -24.51 -2.20
N GLN A 110 12.04 -24.34 -1.36
CA GLN A 110 11.92 -24.49 0.09
C GLN A 110 10.93 -23.49 0.70
N LEU A 111 11.05 -22.21 0.37
CA LEU A 111 10.20 -21.15 0.90
C LEU A 111 8.75 -21.29 0.45
N PHE A 112 8.52 -21.52 -0.84
CA PHE A 112 7.16 -21.56 -1.41
C PHE A 112 6.37 -22.75 -0.87
N ARG A 113 7.04 -23.86 -0.53
CA ARG A 113 6.44 -25.04 0.09
C ARG A 113 6.31 -24.97 1.61
N SER A 114 6.98 -24.03 2.28
CA SER A 114 6.92 -23.90 3.73
C SER A 114 5.52 -23.52 4.23
N THR A 115 5.34 -23.46 5.54
CA THR A 115 4.09 -22.99 6.18
C THR A 115 4.17 -21.53 6.61
N ARG A 116 5.35 -20.90 6.54
CA ARG A 116 5.57 -19.51 6.96
C ARG A 116 4.81 -18.51 6.11
N THR A 117 4.34 -17.44 6.71
CA THR A 117 3.80 -16.27 6.01
C THR A 117 4.96 -15.50 5.39
N LEU A 118 4.81 -15.11 4.12
CA LEU A 118 5.87 -14.47 3.34
C LEU A 118 5.44 -13.09 2.86
N ILE A 119 6.37 -12.13 2.91
CA ILE A 119 6.21 -10.82 2.27
C ILE A 119 7.42 -10.62 1.36
N LEU A 120 7.19 -10.51 0.05
CA LEU A 120 8.23 -10.53 -0.96
C LEU A 120 8.30 -9.21 -1.71
N GLY A 121 9.41 -8.48 -1.61
CA GLY A 121 9.73 -7.38 -2.52
C GLY A 121 10.42 -7.94 -3.75
N THR A 122 9.85 -7.77 -4.95
CA THR A 122 10.39 -8.38 -6.17
C THR A 122 10.01 -7.62 -7.43
N HIS A 123 10.78 -7.77 -8.49
CA HIS A 123 10.38 -7.31 -9.83
C HIS A 123 9.80 -8.42 -10.71
N TYR A 124 9.85 -9.68 -10.27
CA TYR A 124 9.16 -10.80 -10.91
C TYR A 124 7.93 -11.21 -10.12
N ASP A 125 6.85 -11.55 -10.83
CA ASP A 125 5.67 -12.13 -10.22
C ASP A 125 5.81 -13.65 -10.01
N PHE A 126 5.70 -14.10 -8.76
CA PHE A 126 5.73 -15.51 -8.38
C PHE A 126 4.36 -16.13 -8.15
N GLU A 127 3.27 -15.42 -8.45
CA GLU A 127 1.90 -15.85 -8.10
C GLU A 127 1.60 -17.27 -8.59
N SER A 128 1.90 -17.57 -9.86
CA SER A 128 1.70 -18.89 -10.43
C SER A 128 2.46 -19.99 -9.69
N ALA A 129 3.71 -19.73 -9.30
CA ALA A 129 4.54 -20.72 -8.58
C ALA A 129 4.06 -20.93 -7.14
N LEU A 130 3.66 -19.85 -6.47
CA LEU A 130 3.14 -19.86 -5.10
C LEU A 130 1.78 -20.55 -5.03
N ARG A 131 0.86 -20.26 -5.96
CA ARG A 131 -0.46 -20.91 -6.02
C ARG A 131 -0.36 -22.40 -6.31
N ARG A 132 0.59 -22.85 -7.15
CA ARG A 132 0.90 -24.28 -7.34
C ARG A 132 1.38 -24.96 -6.06
N CYS A 133 2.00 -24.20 -5.15
CA CYS A 133 2.33 -24.66 -3.81
C CYS A 133 1.17 -24.48 -2.81
N GLY A 134 -0.06 -24.25 -3.28
CA GLY A 134 -1.26 -24.12 -2.45
C GLY A 134 -1.29 -22.88 -1.56
N ARG A 135 -0.50 -21.85 -1.85
CA ARG A 135 -0.45 -20.59 -1.09
C ARG A 135 -1.60 -19.66 -1.48
N SER A 136 -2.10 -18.89 -0.51
CA SER A 136 -2.91 -17.69 -0.77
C SER A 136 -1.99 -16.51 -1.08
N VAL A 137 -2.18 -15.85 -2.22
CA VAL A 137 -1.27 -14.81 -2.72
C VAL A 137 -2.03 -13.51 -2.97
N LEU A 138 -1.49 -12.40 -2.47
CA LEU A 138 -1.88 -11.05 -2.81
C LEU A 138 -0.69 -10.31 -3.42
N SER A 139 -0.88 -9.69 -4.59
CA SER A 139 0.16 -8.91 -5.26
C SER A 139 -0.20 -7.42 -5.17
N LEU A 140 0.67 -6.65 -4.52
CA LEU A 140 0.66 -5.19 -4.49
C LEU A 140 1.65 -4.68 -5.52
N THR A 141 1.26 -3.72 -6.34
CA THR A 141 2.17 -3.12 -7.31
C THR A 141 2.68 -1.78 -6.79
N ALA A 142 3.98 -1.68 -6.56
CA ALA A 142 4.69 -0.47 -6.13
C ALA A 142 4.91 0.55 -7.28
N ASN A 143 4.12 0.47 -8.35
CA ASN A 143 4.35 1.24 -9.57
C ASN A 143 4.22 2.76 -9.36
N ARG A 144 5.02 3.53 -10.11
CA ARG A 144 4.72 4.95 -10.41
C ARG A 144 3.41 5.09 -11.17
N HIS A 145 3.08 4.13 -12.05
CA HIS A 145 1.75 4.01 -12.64
C HIS A 145 0.75 3.67 -11.55
N THR A 146 0.21 4.72 -10.94
CA THR A 146 -0.87 4.58 -9.99
C THR A 146 -2.07 4.16 -10.82
N ALA A 147 -2.43 2.87 -10.78
CA ALA A 147 -3.65 2.39 -11.40
C ALA A 147 -4.79 3.34 -10.98
N PRO A 148 -5.75 3.69 -11.87
CA PRO A 148 -6.85 4.59 -11.52
C PRO A 148 -7.51 4.23 -10.19
N GLU A 149 -7.69 2.95 -9.94
CA GLU A 149 -8.25 2.40 -8.70
C GLU A 149 -7.39 2.75 -7.49
N ARG A 150 -6.08 2.72 -7.64
CA ARG A 150 -5.13 3.05 -6.58
C ARG A 150 -5.07 4.55 -6.30
N VAL A 151 -5.10 5.39 -7.33
CA VAL A 151 -5.20 6.86 -7.16
C VAL A 151 -6.49 7.17 -6.42
N TRP A 152 -7.60 6.58 -6.89
CA TRP A 152 -8.92 6.73 -6.30
C TRP A 152 -8.92 6.36 -4.81
N GLN A 153 -8.31 5.23 -4.45
CA GLN A 153 -8.17 4.80 -3.06
C GLN A 153 -7.37 5.81 -2.24
N ILE A 154 -6.17 6.19 -2.68
CA ILE A 154 -5.29 7.11 -1.93
C ILE A 154 -5.99 8.45 -1.69
N LEU A 155 -6.64 9.01 -2.73
CA LEU A 155 -7.31 10.30 -2.61
C LEU A 155 -8.51 10.24 -1.66
N ASN A 156 -9.36 9.22 -1.79
CA ASN A 156 -10.54 9.08 -0.93
C ASN A 156 -10.17 8.69 0.51
N GLN A 157 -9.12 7.88 0.71
CA GLN A 157 -8.62 7.58 2.07
C GLN A 157 -8.14 8.84 2.79
N ARG A 158 -7.52 9.79 2.09
CA ARG A 158 -7.14 11.08 2.70
C ARG A 158 -8.34 11.91 3.11
N ILE A 159 -9.42 11.89 2.31
CA ILE A 159 -10.67 12.58 2.63
C ILE A 159 -11.34 11.93 3.84
N GLU A 160 -11.43 10.60 3.83
CA GLU A 160 -11.96 9.81 4.93
C GLU A 160 -11.18 10.02 6.23
N PHE A 161 -9.84 10.03 6.14
CA PHE A 161 -8.96 10.21 7.30
C PHE A 161 -9.26 11.51 8.03
N VAL A 162 -9.64 12.58 7.34
CA VAL A 162 -9.96 13.87 7.96
C VAL A 162 -11.46 14.05 8.25
N ARG A 163 -12.30 13.01 8.10
CA ARG A 163 -13.72 13.04 8.49
C ARG A 163 -13.87 13.51 9.94
N ARG A 164 -14.90 14.33 10.21
CA ARG A 164 -15.17 14.90 11.52
C ARG A 164 -16.13 14.05 12.35
N GLY A 165 -17.16 13.49 11.74
CA GLY A 165 -18.12 12.61 12.39
C GLY A 165 -18.97 11.87 11.38
N ASP A 166 -20.06 11.28 11.85
CA ASP A 166 -21.00 10.57 10.98
C ASP A 166 -21.69 11.54 10.01
N GLY A 167 -21.88 11.10 8.76
CA GLY A 167 -22.48 11.89 7.69
C GLY A 167 -21.66 11.88 6.41
N ASP A 168 -22.20 12.54 5.38
CA ASP A 168 -21.61 12.58 4.05
C ASP A 168 -20.35 13.44 4.02
N ILE A 169 -19.39 13.05 3.19
CA ILE A 169 -18.15 13.79 2.91
C ILE A 169 -17.96 13.89 1.39
N PRO A 170 -17.18 14.87 0.90
CA PRO A 170 -16.79 14.91 -0.50
C PRO A 170 -16.04 13.63 -0.88
N SER A 171 -16.12 13.25 -2.15
CA SER A 171 -15.38 12.11 -2.70
C SER A 171 -14.73 12.49 -4.02
N VAL A 172 -13.71 11.75 -4.42
CA VAL A 172 -13.17 11.82 -5.78
C VAL A 172 -13.73 10.64 -6.56
N SER A 173 -14.50 10.87 -7.60
CA SER A 173 -15.07 9.82 -8.44
C SER A 173 -14.01 9.16 -9.34
N PRO A 174 -14.25 7.93 -9.83
CA PRO A 174 -13.38 7.32 -10.84
C PRO A 174 -13.21 8.19 -12.09
N LYS A 175 -14.24 8.95 -12.46
CA LYS A 175 -14.18 9.90 -13.59
C LYS A 175 -13.21 11.03 -13.31
N THR A 176 -13.26 11.66 -12.14
CA THR A 176 -12.28 12.68 -11.75
C THR A 176 -10.87 12.12 -11.74
N VAL A 177 -10.68 10.90 -11.24
CA VAL A 177 -9.36 10.26 -11.23
C VAL A 177 -8.81 10.08 -12.64
N GLN A 178 -9.63 9.66 -13.60
CA GLN A 178 -9.20 9.57 -14.99
C GLN A 178 -8.80 10.94 -15.55
N GLN A 179 -9.51 12.01 -15.21
CA GLN A 179 -9.15 13.38 -15.62
C GLN A 179 -7.81 13.82 -15.01
N LEU A 180 -7.60 13.56 -13.71
CA LEU A 180 -6.34 13.87 -13.02
C LEU A 180 -5.17 13.09 -13.60
N LEU A 181 -5.35 11.81 -13.91
CA LEU A 181 -4.34 10.97 -14.57
C LEU A 181 -4.04 11.46 -15.99
N ALA A 182 -5.05 11.91 -16.74
CA ALA A 182 -4.86 12.47 -18.08
C ALA A 182 -4.09 13.80 -18.04
N GLU A 183 -4.33 14.62 -17.01
CA GLU A 183 -3.70 15.94 -16.86
C GLU A 183 -2.29 15.87 -16.27
N PHE A 184 -2.09 15.09 -15.20
CA PHE A 184 -0.85 15.07 -14.41
C PHE A 184 -0.03 13.78 -14.58
N GLY A 185 -0.49 12.83 -15.41
CA GLY A 185 0.16 11.54 -15.56
C GLY A 185 0.18 10.78 -14.25
N CYS A 186 1.35 10.31 -13.80
CA CYS A 186 1.51 9.59 -12.54
C CYS A 186 1.92 10.48 -11.35
N ASP A 187 1.96 11.80 -11.52
CA ASP A 187 2.42 12.70 -10.45
C ASP A 187 1.33 12.97 -9.41
N LEU A 188 1.28 12.09 -8.41
CA LEU A 188 0.35 12.19 -7.29
C LEU A 188 0.51 13.51 -6.51
N ARG A 189 1.70 14.11 -6.46
CA ARG A 189 1.90 15.39 -5.74
C ARG A 189 1.20 16.53 -6.46
N SER A 190 1.35 16.57 -7.78
CA SER A 190 0.66 17.56 -8.62
C SER A 190 -0.86 17.39 -8.56
N MET A 191 -1.37 16.15 -8.57
CA MET A 191 -2.80 15.89 -8.37
C MET A 191 -3.30 16.36 -6.99
N GLN A 192 -2.57 16.06 -5.92
CA GLN A 192 -2.92 16.48 -4.56
C GLN A 192 -2.91 18.00 -4.42
N HIS A 193 -1.96 18.69 -5.06
CA HIS A 193 -1.91 20.15 -5.08
C HIS A 193 -3.11 20.74 -5.82
N SER A 194 -3.47 20.22 -6.99
CA SER A 194 -4.69 20.64 -7.72
C SER A 194 -5.96 20.41 -6.89
N LEU A 195 -6.07 19.26 -6.22
CA LEU A 195 -7.19 18.94 -5.36
C LEU A 195 -7.25 19.81 -4.10
N TYR A 196 -6.11 20.22 -3.54
CA TYR A 196 -6.05 21.15 -2.43
C TYR A 196 -6.81 22.44 -2.78
N ASP A 197 -6.52 23.02 -3.94
CA ASP A 197 -7.16 24.26 -4.41
C ASP A 197 -8.65 24.06 -4.72
N ARG A 198 -9.04 22.91 -5.28
CA ARG A 198 -10.45 22.57 -5.52
C ARG A 198 -11.21 22.47 -4.20
N PHE A 199 -10.66 21.79 -3.19
CA PHE A 199 -11.29 21.64 -1.88
C PHE A 199 -11.46 22.98 -1.16
N GLN A 200 -10.53 23.93 -1.32
CA GLN A 200 -10.67 25.27 -0.73
C GLN A 200 -11.90 26.03 -1.26
N LYS A 201 -12.36 25.70 -2.46
CA LYS A 201 -13.49 26.38 -3.13
C LYS A 201 -14.82 25.64 -2.97
N LEU A 202 -14.85 24.46 -2.34
CA LEU A 202 -16.06 23.68 -2.18
C LEU A 202 -17.02 24.33 -1.18
N GLY A 203 -18.23 24.65 -1.66
CA GLY A 203 -19.30 25.20 -0.82
C GLY A 203 -20.20 24.14 -0.17
N ARG A 204 -20.14 22.88 -0.63
CA ARG A 204 -20.97 21.76 -0.14
C ARG A 204 -20.33 20.41 -0.45
N VAL A 205 -20.84 19.35 0.17
CA VAL A 205 -20.47 17.97 -0.14
C VAL A 205 -20.87 17.62 -1.59
N GLN A 206 -19.90 17.22 -2.40
CA GLN A 206 -20.07 16.81 -3.80
C GLN A 206 -18.82 16.07 -4.30
N ASP A 207 -18.89 15.56 -5.53
CA ASP A 207 -17.71 15.11 -6.27
C ASP A 207 -16.77 16.28 -6.60
N VAL A 208 -15.47 16.02 -6.59
CA VAL A 208 -14.40 17.04 -6.73
C VAL A 208 -13.68 16.93 -8.07
#